data_AF-A0A9E7B5N3-F1
#
_entry.id   AF-A0A9E7B5N3-F1
#
_cell.length_a   1.000
_cell.length_b   1.000
_cell.length_c   1.000
_cell.angle_alpha   90.00
_cell.angle_beta   90.00
_cell.angle_gamma   90.00
#
_symmetry.space_group_name_H-M   'P 1'
#
loop_
_entity.id
_entity.type
_entity.pdbx_description
1 polymer ?
#
loop_
_entity_poly.entity_id
_entity_poly.type
_entity_poly.pdbx_seq_one_letter_code
_entity_poly.pdbx_strand_id
1 'polypeptide(L)'
;MNLDTHLKEFFGGLNLLVQSLENRNYTIFICLILFQTACNNLAPGECWTDYESNSIVVQESEQGPYGGHLIIHWKNQTTSAFTPSSILEYATLKGWTLMDSAVIHESKSEFPVYLEGIRGAKKDKTLITEFEQFIDSELTVYQFKTSWMLLNPGTDESTFENGYILLGKDQKSMTLYHVWGE
;
A
#
# COMPACT_ATOMS: atom_id res chain seq x y z
N MET A 1 57.48 -3.20 -49.10
CA MET A 1 56.73 -2.77 -47.92
C MET A 1 55.30 -3.25 -48.13
N ASN A 2 54.86 -4.22 -47.32
CA ASN A 2 53.74 -5.11 -47.65
C ASN A 2 52.41 -4.50 -47.18
N LEU A 3 51.52 -4.16 -48.12
CA LEU A 3 50.25 -3.48 -47.86
C LEU A 3 49.27 -4.36 -47.05
N ASP A 4 49.47 -5.68 -47.08
CA ASP A 4 48.62 -6.66 -46.39
C ASP A 4 48.71 -6.62 -44.86
N THR A 5 49.84 -6.18 -44.31
CA THR A 5 50.04 -6.20 -42.85
C THR A 5 49.26 -5.08 -42.16
N HIS A 6 49.14 -3.91 -42.79
CA HIS A 6 48.43 -2.77 -42.21
C HIS A 6 46.90 -2.93 -42.27
N LEU A 7 46.37 -3.64 -43.26
CA LEU A 7 44.92 -3.90 -43.34
C LEU A 7 44.46 -4.87 -42.23
N LYS A 8 45.25 -5.89 -41.90
CA LYS A 8 44.90 -6.85 -40.84
C LYS A 8 44.86 -6.23 -39.44
N GLU A 9 45.76 -5.29 -39.14
CA GLU A 9 45.73 -4.57 -37.86
C GLU A 9 44.55 -3.59 -37.78
N PHE A 10 44.19 -2.93 -38.89
CA PHE A 10 43.05 -2.02 -38.92
C PHE A 10 41.70 -2.74 -38.75
N PHE A 11 41.50 -3.90 -39.39
CA PHE A 11 40.28 -4.70 -39.23
C PHE A 11 40.20 -5.42 -37.88
N GLY A 12 41.34 -5.81 -37.28
CA GLY A 12 41.39 -6.39 -35.94
C GLY A 12 40.96 -5.41 -34.84
N GLY A 13 41.38 -4.14 -34.95
CA GLY A 13 40.96 -3.08 -34.04
C GLY A 13 39.47 -2.72 -34.15
N LEU A 14 38.90 -2.80 -35.35
CA LEU A 14 37.48 -2.51 -35.59
C LEU A 14 36.56 -3.56 -34.93
N ASN A 15 36.93 -4.85 -34.97
CA ASN A 15 36.15 -5.93 -34.34
C ASN A 15 36.12 -5.82 -32.81
N LEU A 16 37.23 -5.39 -32.18
CA LEU A 16 37.28 -5.14 -30.73
C LEU A 16 36.47 -3.91 -30.32
N LEU A 17 36.43 -2.87 -31.16
CA LEU A 17 35.61 -1.68 -30.96
C LEU A 17 34.11 -1.98 -31.12
N VAL A 18 33.72 -2.80 -32.10
CA VAL A 18 32.32 -3.23 -32.29
C VAL A 18 31.86 -4.12 -31.13
N GLN A 19 32.67 -5.09 -30.67
CA GLN A 19 32.35 -5.89 -29.48
C GLN A 19 32.30 -5.07 -28.19
N SER A 20 33.13 -4.03 -28.06
CA SER A 20 33.09 -3.09 -26.94
C SER A 20 31.84 -2.21 -26.96
N LEU A 21 31.37 -1.79 -28.15
CA LEU A 21 30.16 -0.99 -28.33
C LEU A 21 28.87 -1.81 -28.14
N GLU A 22 28.84 -3.07 -28.59
CA GLU A 22 27.73 -4.00 -28.34
C GLU A 22 27.57 -4.27 -26.83
N ASN A 23 28.67 -4.56 -26.12
CA ASN A 23 28.63 -4.79 -24.66
C ASN A 23 28.22 -3.55 -23.84
N ARG A 24 28.52 -2.35 -24.34
CA ARG A 24 28.17 -1.09 -23.66
C ARG A 24 26.66 -0.81 -23.72
N ASN A 25 26.00 -1.21 -24.81
CA ASN A 25 24.55 -1.07 -24.95
C ASN A 25 23.77 -2.08 -24.09
N TYR A 26 24.25 -3.33 -23.95
CA TYR A 26 23.61 -4.32 -23.07
C TYR A 26 23.67 -3.95 -21.59
N THR A 27 24.77 -3.34 -21.15
CA THR A 27 24.93 -2.93 -19.74
C THR A 27 23.94 -1.80 -19.39
N ILE A 28 23.75 -0.84 -20.30
CA ILE A 28 22.77 0.23 -20.14
C ILE A 28 21.34 -0.34 -20.10
N PHE A 29 21.04 -1.32 -20.96
CA PHE A 29 19.72 -1.96 -21.02
C PHE A 29 19.40 -2.77 -19.76
N ILE A 30 20.38 -3.52 -19.22
CA ILE A 30 20.23 -4.27 -17.96
C ILE A 30 20.03 -3.30 -16.78
N CYS A 31 20.80 -2.21 -16.71
CA CYS A 31 20.59 -1.18 -15.69
C CYS A 31 19.18 -0.56 -15.80
N LEU A 32 18.70 -0.23 -17.00
CA LEU A 32 17.34 0.31 -17.22
C LEU A 32 16.25 -0.66 -16.77
N ILE A 33 16.40 -1.96 -17.02
CA ILE A 33 15.44 -2.99 -16.55
C ILE A 33 15.45 -3.08 -15.02
N LEU A 34 16.63 -3.02 -14.38
CA LEU A 34 16.75 -3.07 -12.92
C LEU A 34 16.17 -1.82 -12.25
N PHE A 35 16.29 -0.63 -12.87
CA PHE A 35 15.66 0.60 -12.37
C PHE A 35 14.13 0.60 -12.49
N GLN A 36 13.56 -0.11 -13.48
CA GLN A 36 12.09 -0.23 -13.58
C GLN A 36 11.48 -1.10 -12.48
N THR A 37 12.23 -2.04 -11.90
CA THR A 37 11.74 -2.82 -10.75
C THR A 37 11.88 -2.10 -9.41
N ALA A 38 12.67 -1.02 -9.34
CA ALA A 38 13.00 -0.32 -8.10
C ALA A 38 11.97 0.76 -7.70
N CYS A 39 11.01 1.07 -8.58
CA CYS A 39 10.03 2.15 -8.38
C CYS A 39 8.58 1.62 -8.31
N ASN A 40 8.38 0.40 -7.81
CA ASN A 40 7.04 -0.17 -7.58
C ASN A 40 6.52 0.09 -6.17
N ASN A 41 7.01 1.14 -5.49
CA ASN A 41 6.36 1.65 -4.29
C ASN A 41 5.05 2.31 -4.73
N LEU A 42 4.04 1.48 -5.00
CA LEU A 42 2.65 1.88 -5.02
C LEU A 42 2.41 2.77 -3.80
N ALA A 43 1.60 3.81 -3.99
CA ALA A 43 1.27 4.73 -2.92
C ALA A 43 0.73 3.94 -1.72
N PRO A 44 0.87 4.47 -0.49
CA PRO A 44 0.56 3.72 0.72
C PRO A 44 -0.89 3.17 0.69
N GLY A 45 -1.04 1.84 0.64
CA GLY A 45 -2.36 1.18 0.59
C GLY A 45 -3.04 1.16 -0.78
N GLU A 46 -2.43 1.72 -1.83
CA GLU A 46 -2.99 1.76 -3.20
C GLU A 46 -3.25 0.37 -3.77
N CYS A 47 -2.54 -0.66 -3.29
CA CYS A 47 -2.80 -2.06 -3.62
C CYS A 47 -4.23 -2.53 -3.31
N TRP A 48 -4.98 -1.81 -2.48
CA TRP A 48 -6.38 -2.11 -2.20
C TRP A 48 -7.33 -1.66 -3.30
N THR A 49 -6.93 -0.76 -4.20
CA THR A 49 -7.78 -0.32 -5.32
C THR A 49 -8.11 -1.45 -6.30
N ASP A 50 -7.27 -2.50 -6.34
CA ASP A 50 -7.51 -3.71 -7.14
C ASP A 50 -8.47 -4.70 -6.47
N TYR A 51 -8.62 -4.64 -5.14
CA TYR A 51 -9.49 -5.56 -4.40
C TYR A 51 -10.95 -5.22 -4.69
N GLU A 52 -11.68 -6.15 -5.31
CA GLU A 52 -13.11 -5.98 -5.61
C GLU A 52 -13.43 -4.63 -6.25
N SER A 53 -12.59 -4.18 -7.18
CA SER A 53 -12.60 -2.82 -7.73
C SER A 53 -13.97 -2.36 -8.28
N ASN A 54 -14.74 -3.28 -8.85
CA ASN A 54 -16.11 -3.02 -9.34
C ASN A 54 -17.12 -2.68 -8.23
N SER A 55 -16.78 -2.92 -6.96
CA SER A 55 -17.61 -2.64 -5.80
C SER A 55 -17.21 -1.33 -5.08
N ILE A 56 -16.18 -0.62 -5.53
CA ILE A 56 -15.76 0.66 -4.94
C ILE A 56 -16.81 1.73 -5.22
N VAL A 57 -17.30 2.38 -4.17
CA VAL A 57 -18.26 3.50 -4.25
C VAL A 57 -17.68 4.81 -3.76
N VAL A 58 -16.64 4.78 -2.92
CA VAL A 58 -15.86 5.95 -2.49
C VAL A 58 -14.39 5.57 -2.52
N GLN A 59 -13.57 6.48 -3.04
CA GLN A 59 -12.12 6.40 -2.98
C GLN A 59 -11.56 7.81 -2.79
N GLU A 60 -10.92 8.04 -1.66
CA GLU A 60 -10.28 9.31 -1.32
C GLU A 60 -8.83 9.02 -0.98
N SER A 61 -7.92 9.78 -1.58
CA SER A 61 -6.49 9.65 -1.33
C SER A 61 -5.87 11.03 -1.27
N GLU A 62 -5.45 11.42 -0.07
CA GLU A 62 -4.64 12.62 0.12
C GLU A 62 -3.17 12.21 0.27
N GLN A 63 -2.31 12.81 -0.53
CA GLN A 63 -0.87 12.55 -0.54
C GLN A 63 -0.16 13.89 -0.32
N GLY A 64 0.48 14.03 0.83
CA GLY A 64 1.23 15.21 1.24
C GLY A 64 2.72 14.92 1.43
N PRO A 65 3.56 15.97 1.46
CA PRO A 65 5.00 15.84 1.68
C PRO A 65 5.35 15.26 3.06
N TYR A 66 4.44 15.38 4.03
CA TYR A 66 4.64 14.91 5.41
C TYR A 66 3.83 13.66 5.73
N GLY A 67 2.93 13.22 4.87
CA GLY A 67 2.01 12.14 5.20
C GLY A 67 0.78 12.16 4.32
N GLY A 68 -0.21 11.36 4.66
CA GLY A 68 -1.45 11.28 3.91
C GLY A 68 -2.39 10.22 4.43
N HIS A 69 -3.49 10.06 3.72
CA HIS A 69 -4.48 9.05 4.03
C HIS A 69 -5.11 8.47 2.76
N LEU A 70 -5.59 7.24 2.89
CA LEU A 70 -6.37 6.54 1.89
C LEU A 70 -7.63 6.00 2.55
N ILE A 71 -8.77 6.32 1.94
CA ILE A 71 -10.09 5.82 2.29
C ILE A 71 -10.63 5.12 1.06
N ILE A 72 -11.07 3.87 1.22
CA ILE A 72 -11.81 3.17 0.18
C ILE A 72 -13.05 2.56 0.83
N HIS A 73 -14.23 2.88 0.28
CA HIS A 73 -15.47 2.25 0.67
C HIS A 73 -15.98 1.37 -0.46
N TRP A 74 -16.26 0.11 -0.14
CA TRP A 74 -16.88 -0.84 -1.03
C TRP A 74 -18.32 -1.13 -0.60
N LYS A 75 -19.19 -1.31 -1.59
CA LYS A 75 -20.58 -1.72 -1.40
C LYS A 75 -21.00 -2.71 -2.47
N ASN A 76 -21.37 -3.92 -2.05
CA ASN A 76 -21.87 -4.96 -2.94
C ASN A 76 -23.40 -5.08 -2.83
N GLN A 77 -24.07 -5.17 -3.98
CA GLN A 77 -25.54 -5.27 -4.06
C GLN A 77 -26.05 -6.72 -4.06
N THR A 78 -25.21 -7.70 -4.40
CA THR A 78 -25.59 -9.08 -4.68
C THR A 78 -24.96 -10.05 -3.68
N THR A 79 -25.58 -10.17 -2.51
CA THR A 79 -25.22 -11.09 -1.39
C THR A 79 -23.79 -10.93 -0.82
N SER A 80 -23.53 -11.50 0.36
CA SER A 80 -22.31 -11.31 1.16
C SER A 80 -21.02 -11.51 0.35
N ALA A 81 -20.39 -10.41 -0.03
CA ALA A 81 -19.24 -10.42 -0.93
C ALA A 81 -17.91 -10.30 -0.19
N PHE A 82 -17.90 -9.66 0.98
CA PHE A 82 -16.69 -9.36 1.72
C PHE A 82 -16.53 -10.33 2.89
N THR A 83 -15.89 -11.47 2.64
CA THR A 83 -15.64 -12.47 3.69
C THR A 83 -14.40 -12.11 4.51
N PRO A 84 -14.39 -12.34 5.83
CA PRO A 84 -13.18 -12.17 6.64
C PRO A 84 -11.96 -12.91 6.07
N SER A 85 -12.14 -14.14 5.57
CA SER A 85 -11.05 -14.93 4.98
C SER A 85 -10.43 -14.25 3.76
N SER A 86 -11.23 -13.77 2.80
CA SER A 86 -10.72 -13.14 1.58
C SER A 86 -9.98 -11.83 1.90
N ILE A 87 -10.49 -11.06 2.86
CA ILE A 87 -9.87 -9.82 3.32
C ILE A 87 -8.50 -10.10 3.95
N LEU A 88 -8.41 -11.06 4.87
CA LEU A 88 -7.18 -11.39 5.58
C LEU A 88 -6.13 -12.02 4.67
N GLU A 89 -6.55 -12.88 3.74
CA GLU A 89 -5.67 -13.44 2.71
C GLU A 89 -5.10 -12.35 1.81
N TYR A 90 -5.94 -11.41 1.35
CA TYR A 90 -5.51 -10.29 0.53
C TYR A 90 -4.55 -9.36 1.28
N ALA A 91 -4.89 -9.00 2.52
CA ALA A 91 -4.03 -8.19 3.37
C ALA A 91 -2.64 -8.82 3.55
N THR A 92 -2.61 -10.12 3.88
CA THR A 92 -1.36 -10.89 4.03
C THR A 92 -0.55 -10.91 2.73
N LEU A 93 -1.21 -11.13 1.58
CA LEU A 93 -0.57 -11.09 0.27
C LEU A 93 0.07 -9.72 -0.04
N LYS A 94 -0.51 -8.63 0.46
CA LYS A 94 0.01 -7.26 0.31
C LYS A 94 0.97 -6.84 1.43
N GLY A 95 1.38 -7.77 2.30
CA GLY A 95 2.34 -7.52 3.36
C GLY A 95 1.77 -6.83 4.61
N TRP A 96 0.44 -6.80 4.74
CA TRP A 96 -0.23 -6.29 5.94
C TRP A 96 -0.39 -7.44 6.94
N THR A 97 -0.04 -7.18 8.20
CA THR A 97 -0.12 -8.18 9.28
C THR A 97 -1.27 -7.83 10.21
N LEU A 98 -2.22 -8.75 10.40
CA LEU A 98 -3.32 -8.54 11.36
C LEU A 98 -2.75 -8.43 12.78
N MET A 99 -3.09 -7.34 13.48
CA MET A 99 -2.68 -7.08 14.86
C MET A 99 -3.78 -7.40 15.86
N ASP A 100 -5.01 -6.94 15.57
CA ASP A 100 -6.15 -7.14 16.45
C ASP A 100 -7.47 -7.04 15.67
N SER A 101 -8.58 -7.46 16.31
CA SER A 101 -9.93 -7.33 15.76
C SER A 101 -10.99 -7.13 16.82
N ALA A 102 -11.96 -6.25 16.57
CA ALA A 102 -13.06 -5.95 17.49
C ALA A 102 -14.41 -6.03 16.78
N VAL A 103 -15.46 -6.41 17.53
CA VAL A 103 -16.85 -6.19 17.10
C VAL A 103 -17.36 -4.91 17.78
N ILE A 104 -17.93 -4.01 16.99
CA ILE A 104 -18.54 -2.77 17.45
C ILE A 104 -20.04 -2.88 17.18
N HIS A 105 -20.84 -2.90 18.25
CA HIS A 105 -22.31 -3.02 18.17
C HIS A 105 -23.02 -1.70 17.88
N GLU A 106 -22.40 -0.57 18.22
CA GLU A 106 -22.95 0.77 18.01
C GLU A 106 -21.99 1.58 17.13
N SER A 107 -22.41 1.89 15.91
CA SER A 107 -21.66 2.78 15.01
C SER A 107 -21.84 4.23 15.43
N LYS A 108 -20.77 5.02 15.36
CA LYS A 108 -20.83 6.48 15.46
C LYS A 108 -20.83 7.09 14.05
N SER A 109 -21.06 8.39 13.93
CA SER A 109 -20.92 9.11 12.66
C SER A 109 -19.47 9.20 12.19
N GLU A 110 -18.53 9.10 13.12
CA GLU A 110 -17.09 9.28 12.89
C GLU A 110 -16.33 8.07 13.42
N PHE A 111 -15.39 7.57 12.60
CA PHE A 111 -14.49 6.49 12.96
C PHE A 111 -13.14 7.08 13.42
N PRO A 112 -12.74 6.88 14.69
CA PRO A 112 -11.45 7.33 15.16
C PRO A 112 -10.35 6.40 14.65
N VAL A 113 -9.31 6.98 14.04
CA VAL A 113 -8.16 6.22 13.52
C VAL A 113 -7.36 5.57 14.64
N TYR A 114 -7.45 6.09 15.87
CA TYR A 114 -6.87 5.43 17.04
C TYR A 114 -7.95 4.67 17.80
N LEU A 115 -8.03 3.37 17.54
CA LEU A 115 -8.65 2.43 18.45
C LEU A 115 -7.65 2.03 19.54
N GLU A 116 -7.31 2.97 20.44
CA GLU A 116 -6.83 2.54 21.75
C GLU A 116 -7.97 1.76 22.41
N GLY A 117 -7.93 0.44 22.31
CA GLY A 117 -8.84 -0.41 23.05
C GLY A 117 -9.81 -1.25 22.23
N ILE A 118 -9.32 -1.99 21.24
CA ILE A 118 -9.93 -3.31 20.94
C ILE A 118 -9.94 -4.20 22.22
N ARG A 119 -9.13 -3.87 23.24
CA ARG A 119 -9.11 -4.50 24.57
C ARG A 119 -9.31 -3.56 25.78
N GLY A 120 -9.96 -2.40 25.61
CA GLY A 120 -10.31 -1.53 26.74
C GLY A 120 -9.14 -0.79 27.42
N ALA A 121 -8.14 -0.34 26.63
CA ALA A 121 -7.08 0.53 27.13
C ALA A 121 -7.61 1.97 27.39
N LYS A 122 -6.94 2.68 28.31
CA LYS A 122 -7.35 4.01 28.80
C LYS A 122 -7.32 5.08 27.70
N LYS A 123 -8.34 5.94 27.70
CA LYS A 123 -8.61 7.09 26.81
C LYS A 123 -7.62 8.26 26.93
N ASP A 124 -6.31 8.05 26.77
CA ASP A 124 -5.36 9.16 26.98
C ASP A 124 -4.33 9.32 25.86
N LYS A 125 -4.76 9.08 24.62
CA LYS A 125 -4.07 9.59 23.43
C LYS A 125 -4.98 10.52 22.62
N THR A 126 -4.40 11.64 22.22
CA THR A 126 -4.96 12.62 21.28
C THR A 126 -5.37 11.90 20.00
N LEU A 127 -6.65 11.97 19.66
CA LEU A 127 -7.16 11.52 18.36
C LEU A 127 -6.37 12.23 17.26
N ILE A 128 -5.75 11.46 16.36
CA ILE A 128 -4.97 12.03 15.26
C ILE A 128 -5.90 12.50 14.15
N THR A 129 -6.94 11.72 13.83
CA THR A 129 -7.92 12.06 12.79
C THR A 129 -9.23 11.30 13.03
N GLU A 130 -10.34 11.94 12.66
CA GLU A 130 -11.67 11.35 12.58
C GLU A 130 -12.04 11.24 11.09
N PHE A 131 -12.45 10.04 10.66
CA PHE A 131 -12.94 9.83 9.30
C PHE A 131 -14.44 9.62 9.28
N GLU A 132 -15.10 9.99 8.19
CA GLU A 132 -16.51 9.70 7.97
C GLU A 132 -16.76 8.18 8.02
N GLN A 133 -17.69 7.74 8.85
CA GLN A 133 -18.05 6.33 8.95
C GLN A 133 -19.15 5.98 7.94
N PHE A 134 -18.83 5.13 6.96
CA PHE A 134 -19.78 4.70 5.91
C PHE A 134 -20.71 3.53 6.30
N ILE A 135 -20.45 2.86 7.42
CA ILE A 135 -21.20 1.69 7.89
C ILE A 135 -21.95 2.07 9.17
N ASP A 136 -23.28 2.14 9.09
CA ASP A 136 -24.20 2.59 10.14
C ASP A 136 -24.80 1.45 10.99
N SER A 137 -24.23 0.25 10.87
CA SER A 137 -24.64 -0.95 11.58
C SER A 137 -23.51 -1.53 12.42
N GLU A 138 -23.80 -2.62 13.14
CA GLU A 138 -22.77 -3.46 13.74
C GLU A 138 -21.70 -3.81 12.70
N LEU A 139 -20.44 -3.71 13.12
CA LEU A 139 -19.28 -3.94 12.27
C LEU A 139 -18.16 -4.66 13.02
N THR A 140 -17.29 -5.31 12.26
CA THR A 140 -16.01 -5.85 12.74
C THR A 140 -14.89 -4.97 12.24
N VAL A 141 -14.02 -4.50 13.14
CA VAL A 141 -12.80 -3.80 12.79
C VAL A 141 -11.63 -4.77 12.81
N TYR A 142 -10.80 -4.72 11.78
CA TYR A 142 -9.50 -5.38 11.73
C TYR A 142 -8.42 -4.29 11.71
N GLN A 143 -7.49 -4.36 12.65
CA GLN A 143 -6.33 -3.48 12.71
C GLN A 143 -5.11 -4.22 12.15
N PHE A 144 -4.37 -3.54 11.28
CA PHE A 144 -3.21 -4.08 10.61
C PHE A 144 -1.97 -3.26 10.88
N LYS A 145 -0.85 -3.97 10.98
CA LYS A 145 0.48 -3.42 10.84
C LYS A 145 0.84 -3.36 9.36
N THR A 146 1.24 -2.18 8.88
CA THR A 146 1.66 -1.95 7.49
C THR A 146 3.18 -1.71 7.42
N SER A 147 3.70 -1.49 6.20
CA SER A 147 5.09 -1.07 5.97
C SER A 147 5.30 0.45 6.09
N TRP A 148 4.24 1.22 6.28
CA TRP A 148 4.27 2.68 6.32
C TRP A 148 4.20 3.15 7.76
N MET A 149 5.06 4.11 8.11
CA MET A 149 5.12 4.65 9.46
C MET A 149 4.12 5.80 9.60
N LEU A 150 3.44 5.85 10.74
CA LEU A 150 2.66 6.98 11.22
C LEU A 150 3.40 7.59 12.43
N LEU A 151 3.59 8.90 12.41
CA LEU A 151 4.18 9.70 13.47
C LEU A 151 3.05 10.41 14.22
N ASN A 152 3.13 10.45 15.54
CA ASN A 152 2.17 11.18 16.36
C ASN A 152 2.59 12.65 16.49
N PRO A 153 1.84 13.63 15.94
CA PRO A 153 2.25 15.04 15.97
C PRO A 153 2.51 15.54 17.38
N GLY A 154 3.60 16.28 17.55
CA GLY A 154 3.99 16.84 18.85
C GLY A 154 4.55 15.82 19.85
N THR A 155 4.82 14.59 19.40
CA THR A 155 5.51 13.55 20.18
C THR A 155 6.59 12.86 19.34
N ASP A 156 7.53 12.17 19.97
CA ASP A 156 8.50 11.30 19.28
C ASP A 156 7.94 9.88 19.06
N GLU A 157 6.62 9.68 19.18
CA GLU A 157 6.01 8.36 19.09
C GLU A 157 5.78 7.89 17.64
N SER A 158 6.38 6.73 17.38
CA SER A 158 6.28 5.83 16.24
C SER A 158 5.13 4.83 16.21
N THR A 159 4.36 4.65 15.12
CA THR A 159 3.65 3.37 14.92
C THR A 159 3.61 2.92 13.46
N PHE A 160 3.43 1.61 13.27
CA PHE A 160 3.10 0.97 12.00
C PHE A 160 1.70 0.34 12.02
N GLU A 161 0.97 0.48 13.13
CA GLU A 161 -0.38 -0.06 13.32
C GLU A 161 -1.42 0.94 12.82
N ASN A 162 -1.42 1.20 11.53
CA ASN A 162 -2.09 2.33 10.90
C ASN A 162 -3.01 1.95 9.72
N GLY A 163 -3.26 0.65 9.52
CA GLY A 163 -4.22 0.13 8.57
C GLY A 163 -5.47 -0.40 9.27
N TYR A 164 -6.66 -0.03 8.81
CA TYR A 164 -7.92 -0.44 9.41
C TYR A 164 -8.89 -0.90 8.33
N ILE A 165 -9.57 -2.02 8.58
CA ILE A 165 -10.69 -2.48 7.76
C ILE A 165 -11.92 -2.62 8.62
N LEU A 166 -12.98 -1.93 8.27
CA LEU A 166 -14.30 -2.05 8.86
C LEU A 166 -15.13 -2.94 7.95
N LEU A 167 -15.67 -4.01 8.49
CA LEU A 167 -16.54 -4.95 7.78
C LEU A 167 -17.93 -4.92 8.40
N GLY A 168 -18.95 -4.56 7.63
CA GLY A 168 -20.33 -4.61 8.09
C GLY A 168 -20.75 -6.04 8.44
N LYS A 169 -21.61 -6.21 9.44
CA LYS A 169 -22.12 -7.53 9.88
C LYS A 169 -22.71 -8.37 8.75
N ASP A 170 -23.36 -7.71 7.78
CA ASP A 170 -23.98 -8.35 6.63
C ASP A 170 -23.00 -8.70 5.50
N GLN A 171 -21.72 -8.30 5.63
CA GLN A 171 -20.64 -8.51 4.68
C GLN A 171 -20.93 -7.92 3.29
N LYS A 172 -21.81 -6.91 3.19
CA LYS A 172 -22.12 -6.20 1.96
C LYS A 172 -21.40 -4.87 1.83
N SER A 173 -20.85 -4.37 2.93
CA SER A 173 -20.12 -3.12 2.98
C SER A 173 -18.80 -3.32 3.70
N MET A 174 -17.75 -2.69 3.18
CA MET A 174 -16.43 -2.68 3.80
C MET A 174 -15.81 -1.30 3.62
N THR A 175 -15.02 -0.84 4.58
CA THR A 175 -14.24 0.39 4.45
C THR A 175 -12.81 0.15 4.89
N LEU A 176 -11.85 0.63 4.09
CA LEU A 176 -10.44 0.70 4.41
C LEU A 176 -10.10 2.12 4.85
N TYR A 177 -9.36 2.24 5.95
CA TYR A 177 -8.61 3.44 6.29
C TYR A 177 -7.12 3.09 6.38
N HIS A 178 -6.29 3.94 5.79
CA HIS A 178 -4.84 3.85 5.94
C HIS A 178 -4.29 5.25 6.09
N VAL A 179 -3.48 5.47 7.12
CA VAL A 179 -2.83 6.77 7.38
C VAL A 179 -1.34 6.59 7.52
N TRP A 180 -0.54 7.56 7.10
CA TRP A 180 0.92 7.49 7.24
C TRP A 180 1.51 8.90 7.30
N GLY A 181 2.78 8.97 7.71
CA GLY A 181 3.48 10.22 7.91
C GLY A 181 3.12 10.90 9.21
N GLU A 182 3.34 12.21 9.29
CA GLU A 182 3.02 13.10 10.41
C GLU A 182 1.61 13.69 10.28
#